data_AF-A0A0L6WD25-F1
#
_entry.id   AF-A0A0L6WD25-F1
#
_cell.length_a   1.000
_cell.length_b   1.000
_cell.length_c   1.000
_cell.angle_alpha   90.00
_cell.angle_beta   90.00
_cell.angle_gamma   90.00
#
_symmetry.space_group_name_H-M   'P 1'
#
loop_
_entity.id
_entity.type
_entity.pdbx_description
1 polymer ?
#
loop_
_entity_poly.entity_id
_entity_poly.type
_entity_poly.pdbx_seq_one_letter_code
_entity_poly.pdbx_strand_id
1 'polypeptide(L)'
;LGLSKNYRPMPPAQTFFNSTSTASPFFQILDSAFLTILGPNPSIWEVASNSMFAFAHKAPVYVSDTNKVFFTSSNGGPPGMSDLNHSNVIGKISLMDVNTTLAANDSFINIPVMFSILPKTIQMTNGGTRPYNLSLLFVTSGCGSLLPSIALVDPKAPNNVSILLDNFFGQQFNSLNDIKVHPSGKLFFTNSDFHLNPLFSNQVYCLDPKTGSVQVVATDFDKCNGIAFTADGNIAYISETGALGGLLGNNQTEPTTIYTFGMDPCMHMFKNCCVFAYVAAGIPDGIQVNIQGNVYFGCGDGVQVQFGVMKLLQYEVFRAIDKKDLDLLGEFRDRAFHFLLERQVGGQTPMVYAMQRGLPYQEVVLFLVGAISQWINRLNDSDFSRPETVKLLKLARANLKFAIDEGLSKLRTGLIASFLQTLVMCEGDRWIRDQITTLSYALRAGAAGKPVEVAGAAVGRFCTTSLKNADLIADVEDYMANATSDLLMMTAWSMALADIEEGNAIPLYYFARDDRVYNAFVEKLDEHSDAIRAMPNPRLRRQLEALRTKLQGRRLSARLKVERLKDVLEAKGM
;
A
#
# COMPACT_ATOMS: atom_id res chain seq x y z
N LEU A 1 0.54 -9.29 19.03
CA LEU A 1 0.05 -9.49 20.42
C LEU A 1 0.53 -10.86 20.88
N GLY A 2 1.52 -10.92 21.75
CA GLY A 2 2.11 -12.18 22.23
C GLY A 2 1.16 -12.93 23.15
N LEU A 3 0.94 -14.21 22.87
CA LEU A 3 0.23 -15.12 23.78
C LEU A 3 1.17 -15.49 24.93
N SER A 4 1.01 -14.85 26.09
CA SER A 4 1.66 -15.31 27.31
C SER A 4 1.01 -16.61 27.78
N LYS A 5 1.77 -17.71 27.85
CA LYS A 5 1.46 -18.81 28.76
C LYS A 5 2.72 -19.16 29.55
N ASN A 6 2.65 -18.81 30.84
CA ASN A 6 3.53 -19.14 31.97
C ASN A 6 4.87 -18.39 32.09
N TYR A 7 5.15 -17.94 33.32
CA TYR A 7 6.45 -17.43 33.77
C TYR A 7 7.50 -18.54 33.63
N ARG A 8 8.58 -18.28 32.88
CA ARG A 8 9.80 -19.10 32.91
C ARG A 8 10.85 -18.40 33.78
N PRO A 9 11.70 -19.13 34.51
CA PRO A 9 12.86 -18.52 35.17
C PRO A 9 13.69 -17.78 34.11
N MET A 10 14.07 -16.52 34.39
CA MET A 10 14.97 -15.79 33.48
C MET A 10 16.30 -16.56 33.36
N PRO A 11 16.82 -16.76 32.14
CA PRO A 11 18.21 -17.13 31.98
C PRO A 11 19.12 -16.04 32.61
N PRO A 12 20.36 -16.37 33.01
CA PRO A 12 21.33 -15.35 33.39
C PRO A 12 21.43 -14.27 32.31
N ALA A 13 21.67 -13.00 32.66
CA ALA A 13 21.70 -11.85 31.75
C ALA A 13 22.66 -11.97 30.54
N GLN A 14 23.47 -13.04 30.49
CA GLN A 14 24.45 -13.34 29.45
C GLN A 14 23.95 -14.35 28.40
N THR A 15 22.77 -14.97 28.56
CA THR A 15 22.23 -15.93 27.58
C THR A 15 20.95 -15.41 26.93
N PHE A 16 20.90 -15.44 25.59
CA PHE A 16 19.73 -14.99 24.83
C PHE A 16 18.50 -15.86 25.11
N PHE A 17 17.32 -15.22 25.11
CA PHE A 17 16.05 -15.89 25.37
C PHE A 17 15.72 -16.88 24.25
N ASN A 18 15.88 -18.18 24.52
CA ASN A 18 15.50 -19.25 23.60
C ASN A 18 14.12 -19.83 24.01
N SER A 19 13.07 -19.44 23.30
CA SER A 19 11.70 -19.87 23.63
C SER A 19 11.41 -21.35 23.34
N THR A 20 12.20 -21.99 22.48
CA THR A 20 12.04 -23.38 22.03
C THR A 20 13.07 -24.36 22.62
N SER A 21 14.12 -23.86 23.27
CA SER A 21 15.27 -24.66 23.76
C SER A 21 15.96 -25.49 22.67
N THR A 22 15.81 -25.12 21.39
CA THR A 22 16.45 -25.78 20.26
C THR A 22 17.87 -25.25 20.06
N ALA A 23 18.80 -26.13 19.67
CA ALA A 23 20.18 -25.73 19.35
C ALA A 23 20.19 -24.92 18.04
N SER A 24 20.90 -23.79 18.04
CA SER A 24 21.13 -22.97 16.85
C SER A 24 22.09 -23.65 15.86
N PRO A 25 21.94 -23.41 14.54
CA PRO A 25 20.94 -22.54 13.90
C PRO A 25 19.59 -23.25 13.66
N PHE A 26 18.47 -22.52 13.76
CA PHE A 26 17.13 -23.03 13.44
C PHE A 26 16.21 -21.92 12.93
N PHE A 27 15.11 -22.30 12.27
CA PHE A 27 14.01 -21.39 11.94
C PHE A 27 12.91 -21.50 12.98
N GLN A 28 12.52 -20.37 13.56
CA GLN A 28 11.34 -20.29 14.42
C GLN A 28 10.18 -19.66 13.68
N ILE A 29 9.07 -20.39 13.53
CA ILE A 29 7.88 -19.91 12.85
C ILE A 29 6.80 -19.61 13.89
N LEU A 30 6.50 -18.32 14.06
CA LEU A 30 5.40 -17.84 14.92
C LEU A 30 4.17 -17.39 14.11
N ASP A 31 4.38 -16.98 12.85
CA ASP A 31 3.34 -16.58 11.90
C ASP A 31 3.53 -17.38 10.60
N SER A 32 2.45 -17.96 10.06
CA SER A 32 2.50 -18.78 8.85
C SER A 32 2.93 -17.99 7.60
N ALA A 33 2.80 -16.66 7.60
CA ALA A 33 3.32 -15.80 6.54
C ALA A 33 4.84 -15.94 6.35
N PHE A 34 5.57 -16.36 7.40
CA PHE A 34 7.01 -16.61 7.30
C PHE A 34 7.35 -17.79 6.39
N LEU A 35 6.45 -18.78 6.25
CA LEU A 35 6.65 -19.90 5.34
C LEU A 35 6.77 -19.45 3.88
N THR A 36 6.11 -18.35 3.51
CA THR A 36 6.24 -17.77 2.16
C THR A 36 7.63 -17.17 1.90
N ILE A 37 8.31 -16.67 2.95
CA ILE A 37 9.70 -16.19 2.85
C ILE A 37 10.67 -17.37 2.79
N LEU A 38 10.47 -18.36 3.66
CA LEU A 38 11.36 -19.52 3.77
C LEU A 38 11.31 -20.42 2.53
N GLY A 39 10.13 -20.54 1.91
CA GLY A 39 9.91 -21.51 0.85
C GLY A 39 9.86 -22.95 1.37
N PRO A 40 9.86 -23.94 0.47
CA PRO A 40 9.60 -25.33 0.84
C PRO A 40 10.78 -26.03 1.54
N ASN A 41 12.03 -25.62 1.25
CA ASN A 41 13.24 -26.28 1.75
C ASN A 41 14.25 -25.24 2.29
N PRO A 42 13.94 -24.56 3.41
CA PRO A 42 14.84 -23.55 3.96
C PRO A 42 16.06 -24.19 4.63
N SER A 43 17.23 -23.56 4.50
CA SER A 43 18.48 -23.99 5.15
C SER A 43 19.29 -22.79 5.64
N ILE A 44 20.15 -23.01 6.63
CA ILE A 44 21.08 -22.01 7.19
C ILE A 44 22.49 -22.55 7.05
N TRP A 45 23.37 -21.73 6.49
CA TRP A 45 24.77 -22.08 6.28
C TRP A 45 25.68 -20.98 6.82
N GLU A 46 26.72 -21.39 7.54
CA GLU A 46 27.87 -20.51 7.78
C GLU A 46 28.69 -20.48 6.48
N VAL A 47 28.86 -19.29 5.90
CA VAL A 47 29.47 -19.11 4.58
C VAL A 47 30.97 -18.79 4.67
N ALA A 48 31.37 -18.12 5.73
CA ALA A 48 32.76 -17.77 6.03
C ALA A 48 32.89 -17.57 7.55
N SER A 49 34.02 -17.96 8.11
CA SER A 49 34.30 -17.81 9.54
C SER A 49 35.69 -17.28 9.79
N ASN A 50 35.86 -16.53 10.88
CA ASN A 50 37.15 -16.04 11.33
C ASN A 50 37.13 -15.97 12.85
N SER A 51 38.04 -16.71 13.49
CA SER A 51 38.16 -16.75 14.96
C SER A 51 39.02 -15.63 15.54
N MET A 52 39.77 -14.91 14.71
CA MET A 52 40.70 -13.87 15.16
C MET A 52 39.98 -12.55 15.47
N PHE A 53 38.97 -12.20 14.69
CA PHE A 53 38.21 -10.96 14.84
C PHE A 53 36.84 -11.03 14.17
N ALA A 54 35.91 -10.19 14.62
CA ALA A 54 34.56 -10.03 14.10
C ALA A 54 34.59 -9.31 12.75
N PHE A 55 34.98 -10.04 11.71
CA PHE A 55 35.23 -9.51 10.37
C PHE A 55 33.96 -9.11 9.58
N ALA A 56 32.81 -9.70 9.91
CA ALA A 56 31.51 -9.45 9.28
C ALA A 56 30.49 -9.04 10.36
N HIS A 57 30.46 -7.75 10.70
CA HIS A 57 29.71 -7.22 11.85
C HIS A 57 28.59 -6.26 11.42
N LYS A 58 28.84 -5.37 10.47
CA LYS A 58 27.92 -4.29 10.08
C LYS A 58 27.87 -4.08 8.55
N ALA A 59 26.94 -3.22 8.12
CA ALA A 59 26.73 -2.77 6.74
C ALA A 59 26.80 -3.86 5.65
N PRO A 60 25.99 -4.93 5.72
CA PRO A 60 25.86 -5.84 4.59
C PRO A 60 25.27 -5.09 3.38
N VAL A 61 26.06 -4.92 2.32
CA VAL A 61 25.66 -4.23 1.07
C VAL A 61 25.88 -5.15 -0.12
N TYR A 62 24.80 -5.49 -0.81
CA TYR A 62 24.86 -6.24 -2.06
C TYR A 62 25.09 -5.32 -3.27
N VAL A 63 26.07 -5.68 -4.10
CA VAL A 63 26.40 -5.00 -5.37
C VAL A 63 26.14 -5.95 -6.53
N SER A 64 25.02 -5.73 -7.22
CA SER A 64 24.55 -6.58 -8.33
C SER A 64 25.57 -6.75 -9.45
N ASP A 65 26.23 -5.65 -9.84
CA ASP A 65 27.14 -5.63 -10.99
C ASP A 65 28.34 -6.57 -10.84
N THR A 66 28.71 -6.86 -9.59
CA THR A 66 29.84 -7.75 -9.28
C THR A 66 29.39 -9.04 -8.58
N ASN A 67 28.10 -9.19 -8.31
CA ASN A 67 27.50 -10.26 -7.51
C ASN A 67 28.24 -10.49 -6.18
N LYS A 68 28.57 -9.40 -5.49
CA LYS A 68 29.32 -9.42 -4.21
C LYS A 68 28.52 -8.79 -3.09
N VAL A 69 28.71 -9.32 -1.89
CA VAL A 69 28.24 -8.70 -0.65
C VAL A 69 29.44 -8.12 0.07
N PHE A 70 29.38 -6.83 0.35
CA PHE A 70 30.33 -6.09 1.17
C PHE A 70 29.80 -6.01 2.60
N PHE A 71 30.70 -5.93 3.57
CA PHE A 71 30.37 -5.75 4.98
C PHE A 71 31.58 -5.17 5.71
N THR A 72 31.37 -4.67 6.92
CA THR A 72 32.42 -4.05 7.73
C THR A 72 32.69 -4.90 8.97
N SER A 73 33.95 -4.95 9.40
CA SER A 73 34.31 -5.57 10.67
C SER A 73 33.87 -4.69 11.84
N SER A 74 33.85 -5.24 13.05
CA SER A 74 33.47 -4.47 14.23
C SER A 74 34.34 -3.21 14.38
N ASN A 75 33.74 -2.08 14.73
CA ASN A 75 34.40 -0.79 14.92
C ASN A 75 34.49 -0.39 16.41
N GLY A 76 34.29 -1.34 17.31
CA GLY A 76 34.16 -1.13 18.76
C GLY A 76 35.21 -1.84 19.61
N GLY A 77 36.50 -1.77 19.25
CA GLY A 77 37.57 -2.26 20.12
C GLY A 77 38.17 -3.61 19.70
N PRO A 78 38.70 -4.41 20.67
CA PRO A 78 39.42 -5.65 20.40
C PRO A 78 38.71 -6.65 19.46
N PRO A 79 37.38 -6.86 19.53
CA PRO A 79 36.68 -7.75 18.60
C PRO A 79 36.83 -7.34 17.14
N GLY A 80 37.01 -6.05 16.87
CA GLY A 80 37.19 -5.50 15.54
C GLY A 80 38.64 -5.35 15.10
N MET A 81 39.60 -5.67 15.98
CA MET A 81 41.00 -5.24 15.88
C MET A 81 41.12 -3.73 15.63
N SER A 82 40.23 -2.94 16.24
CA SER A 82 40.14 -1.49 16.05
C SER A 82 40.35 -0.75 17.38
N ASP A 83 40.95 0.43 17.32
CA ASP A 83 41.21 1.30 18.46
C ASP A 83 41.31 2.77 17.99
N LEU A 84 41.71 3.70 18.87
CA LEU A 84 41.82 5.13 18.53
C LEU A 84 42.81 5.46 17.39
N ASN A 85 43.68 4.51 17.02
CA ASN A 85 44.70 4.65 15.98
C ASN A 85 44.52 3.65 14.82
N HIS A 86 43.68 2.63 14.98
CA HIS A 86 43.46 1.56 14.02
C HIS A 86 41.98 1.44 13.64
N SER A 87 41.68 1.65 12.36
CA SER A 87 40.32 1.49 11.84
C SER A 87 39.95 0.02 11.64
N ASN A 88 38.64 -0.25 11.65
CA ASN A 88 38.08 -1.49 11.14
C ASN A 88 38.26 -1.63 9.61
N VAL A 89 38.00 -2.82 9.07
CA VAL A 89 38.21 -3.16 7.66
C VAL A 89 36.89 -3.43 6.94
N ILE A 90 36.89 -3.25 5.61
CA ILE A 90 35.77 -3.61 4.75
C ILE A 90 36.09 -4.93 4.05
N GLY A 91 35.27 -5.94 4.32
CA GLY A 91 35.33 -7.25 3.68
C GLY A 91 34.32 -7.38 2.54
N LYS A 92 34.57 -8.30 1.63
CA LYS A 92 33.60 -8.72 0.62
C LYS A 92 33.71 -10.20 0.29
N ILE A 93 32.57 -10.78 -0.08
CA ILE A 93 32.42 -12.15 -0.54
C ILE A 93 31.71 -12.22 -1.90
N SER A 94 32.03 -13.22 -2.70
CA SER A 94 31.40 -13.51 -4.00
C SER A 94 30.25 -14.49 -3.82
N LEU A 95 29.02 -14.09 -4.18
CA LEU A 95 27.88 -15.00 -4.12
C LEU A 95 27.93 -16.10 -5.19
N MET A 96 28.72 -15.91 -6.25
CA MET A 96 29.00 -17.00 -7.21
C MET A 96 29.78 -18.12 -6.53
N ASP A 97 30.80 -17.77 -5.75
CA ASP A 97 31.64 -18.75 -5.05
C ASP A 97 30.81 -19.52 -4.02
N VAL A 98 29.92 -18.80 -3.29
CA VAL A 98 28.96 -19.43 -2.37
C VAL A 98 28.10 -20.46 -3.10
N ASN A 99 27.49 -20.07 -4.22
CA ASN A 99 26.60 -20.96 -4.99
C ASN A 99 27.36 -22.17 -5.56
N THR A 100 28.58 -21.99 -6.04
CA THR A 100 29.42 -23.08 -6.54
C THR A 100 29.77 -24.07 -5.43
N THR A 101 30.15 -23.59 -4.25
CA THR A 101 30.45 -24.47 -3.10
C THR A 101 29.20 -25.16 -2.57
N LEU A 102 28.05 -24.47 -2.50
CA LEU A 102 26.77 -25.07 -2.11
C LEU A 102 26.37 -26.21 -3.06
N ALA A 103 26.54 -26.02 -4.37
CA ALA A 103 26.22 -27.04 -5.37
C ALA A 103 27.14 -28.27 -5.30
N ALA A 104 28.35 -28.12 -4.73
CA ALA A 104 29.28 -29.22 -4.52
C ALA A 104 28.90 -30.13 -3.32
N ASN A 105 27.83 -29.80 -2.57
CA ASN A 105 27.38 -30.51 -1.36
C ASN A 105 28.48 -30.66 -0.29
N ASP A 106 29.38 -29.68 -0.19
CA ASP A 106 30.35 -29.66 0.90
C ASP A 106 29.66 -29.43 2.25
N SER A 107 30.02 -30.25 3.23
CA SER A 107 29.50 -30.15 4.61
C SER A 107 29.92 -28.86 5.33
N PHE A 108 30.90 -28.12 4.79
CA PHE A 108 31.44 -26.90 5.36
C PHE A 108 31.74 -25.88 4.27
N ILE A 109 31.22 -24.66 4.39
CA ILE A 109 31.43 -23.57 3.44
C ILE A 109 32.34 -22.54 4.12
N ASN A 110 33.52 -22.32 3.54
CA ASN A 110 34.40 -21.25 3.97
C ASN A 110 35.02 -20.58 2.76
N ILE A 111 34.25 -19.67 2.17
CA ILE A 111 34.70 -18.94 0.98
C ILE A 111 35.71 -17.84 1.37
N PRO A 112 36.65 -17.52 0.49
CA PRO A 112 37.65 -16.49 0.79
C PRO A 112 36.99 -15.11 0.95
N VAL A 113 37.34 -14.44 2.04
CA VAL A 113 36.95 -13.06 2.30
C VAL A 113 38.05 -12.13 1.82
N MET A 114 37.69 -11.21 0.92
CA MET A 114 38.63 -10.20 0.44
C MET A 114 38.47 -8.92 1.24
N PHE A 115 39.55 -8.42 1.84
CA PHE A 115 39.55 -7.15 2.55
C PHE A 115 40.08 -6.02 1.66
N SER A 116 39.39 -4.88 1.66
CA SER A 116 39.83 -3.64 1.01
C SER A 116 40.55 -2.76 2.03
N ILE A 117 41.73 -2.26 1.65
CA ILE A 117 42.44 -1.23 2.42
C ILE A 117 41.98 0.12 1.88
N LEU A 118 41.32 0.91 2.72
CA LEU A 118 40.87 2.25 2.38
C LEU A 118 41.82 3.31 2.96
N PRO A 119 41.82 4.54 2.40
CA PRO A 119 42.54 5.66 2.98
C PRO A 119 42.10 5.90 4.44
N LYS A 120 43.02 6.40 5.29
CA LYS A 120 42.74 6.69 6.72
C LYS A 120 41.55 7.63 6.95
N THR A 121 41.17 8.43 5.95
CA THR A 121 39.99 9.29 6.00
C THR A 121 38.70 8.49 6.13
N ILE A 122 38.67 7.23 5.69
CA ILE A 122 37.58 6.29 5.94
C ILE A 122 37.96 5.42 7.12
N GLN A 123 37.43 5.81 8.28
CA GLN A 123 37.69 5.18 9.56
C GLN A 123 36.40 4.58 10.14
N MET A 124 36.48 3.61 11.06
CA MET A 124 35.36 3.06 11.84
C MET A 124 34.04 2.96 11.07
N THR A 125 34.09 2.35 9.88
CA THR A 125 32.96 2.25 8.97
C THR A 125 31.89 1.40 9.63
N ASN A 126 30.71 1.96 9.84
CA ASN A 126 29.65 1.30 10.59
C ASN A 126 28.57 0.82 9.63
N GLY A 127 27.52 1.61 9.45
CA GLY A 127 26.42 1.35 8.55
C GLY A 127 26.69 1.73 7.11
N GLY A 128 25.84 1.22 6.24
CA GLY A 128 25.96 1.34 4.81
C GLY A 128 24.71 0.85 4.12
N THR A 129 24.54 1.28 2.87
CA THR A 129 23.31 1.03 2.13
C THR A 129 23.57 0.66 0.69
N ARG A 130 22.48 0.37 -0.04
CA ARG A 130 22.54 0.04 -1.47
C ARG A 130 23.39 1.08 -2.22
N PRO A 131 24.06 0.68 -3.31
CA PRO A 131 24.87 1.61 -4.07
C PRO A 131 24.11 2.90 -4.45
N TYR A 132 24.75 4.03 -4.20
CA TYR A 132 24.28 5.37 -4.56
C TYR A 132 25.17 5.88 -5.68
N ASN A 133 24.58 6.13 -6.86
CA ASN A 133 25.33 6.49 -8.08
C ASN A 133 26.51 5.53 -8.34
N LEU A 134 26.25 4.22 -8.29
CA LEU A 134 27.22 3.12 -8.48
C LEU A 134 28.32 3.00 -7.41
N SER A 135 28.35 3.88 -6.41
CA SER A 135 29.30 3.84 -5.30
C SER A 135 28.66 3.22 -4.06
N LEU A 136 29.46 2.54 -3.24
CA LEU A 136 29.05 2.15 -1.89
C LEU A 136 28.88 3.42 -1.06
N LEU A 137 27.77 3.51 -0.32
CA LEU A 137 27.49 4.63 0.57
C LEU A 137 27.61 4.15 2.01
N PHE A 138 28.60 4.66 2.73
CA PHE A 138 28.91 4.28 4.10
C PHE A 138 28.85 5.48 5.04
N VAL A 139 28.64 5.19 6.32
CA VAL A 139 28.86 6.13 7.41
C VAL A 139 29.98 5.67 8.32
N THR A 140 30.74 6.64 8.83
CA THR A 140 31.87 6.41 9.75
C THR A 140 31.55 6.96 11.12
N SER A 141 32.01 6.27 12.17
CA SER A 141 31.68 6.64 13.55
C SER A 141 32.65 7.61 14.22
N GLY A 142 33.80 7.90 13.62
CA GLY A 142 34.82 8.76 14.24
C GLY A 142 35.98 7.93 14.79
N CYS A 143 37.21 8.43 14.71
CA CYS A 143 38.38 7.73 15.24
C CYS A 143 39.45 8.72 15.70
N GLY A 144 39.61 8.87 17.01
CA GLY A 144 40.54 9.84 17.58
C GLY A 144 40.21 11.27 17.14
N SER A 145 41.07 11.88 16.33
CA SER A 145 40.87 13.22 15.75
C SER A 145 40.14 13.22 14.40
N LEU A 146 39.85 12.05 13.84
CA LEU A 146 39.16 11.91 12.55
C LEU A 146 37.64 11.96 12.76
N LEU A 147 37.00 12.87 12.03
CA LEU A 147 35.57 13.15 12.16
C LEU A 147 34.71 12.00 11.61
N PRO A 148 33.51 11.77 12.19
CA PRO A 148 32.45 10.98 11.56
C PRO A 148 32.03 11.60 10.24
N SER A 149 31.69 10.77 9.25
CA SER A 149 31.40 11.23 7.90
C SER A 149 30.48 10.28 7.13
N ILE A 150 29.79 10.82 6.14
CA ILE A 150 29.11 10.08 5.08
C ILE A 150 30.05 10.05 3.88
N ALA A 151 30.38 8.85 3.40
CA ALA A 151 31.36 8.65 2.34
C ALA A 151 30.85 7.77 1.20
N LEU A 152 31.25 8.12 -0.02
CA LEU A 152 31.16 7.28 -1.20
C LEU A 152 32.46 6.53 -1.39
N VAL A 153 32.37 5.23 -1.64
CA VAL A 153 33.52 4.36 -1.95
C VAL A 153 33.21 3.61 -3.23
N ASP A 154 34.06 3.73 -4.25
CA ASP A 154 33.94 2.94 -5.47
C ASP A 154 34.09 1.44 -5.10
N PRO A 155 33.13 0.56 -5.42
CA PRO A 155 33.26 -0.87 -5.15
C PRO A 155 34.41 -1.54 -5.91
N LYS A 156 34.92 -0.91 -6.98
CA LYS A 156 36.02 -1.40 -7.82
C LYS A 156 37.35 -0.81 -7.37
N ALA A 157 38.42 -1.57 -7.56
CA ALA A 157 39.78 -1.07 -7.33
C ALA A 157 40.06 0.14 -8.25
N PRO A 158 40.71 1.21 -7.75
CA PRO A 158 41.44 1.30 -6.48
C PRO A 158 40.61 1.74 -5.26
N ASN A 159 39.28 1.61 -5.29
CA ASN A 159 38.35 2.01 -4.22
C ASN A 159 38.41 3.52 -3.91
N ASN A 160 38.30 4.35 -4.95
CA ASN A 160 38.28 5.80 -4.81
C ASN A 160 37.20 6.26 -3.82
N VAL A 161 37.55 7.26 -3.03
CA VAL A 161 36.72 7.76 -1.93
C VAL A 161 36.30 9.21 -2.17
N SER A 162 35.08 9.57 -1.76
CA SER A 162 34.62 10.96 -1.69
C SER A 162 33.77 11.18 -0.45
N ILE A 163 34.07 12.24 0.31
CA ILE A 163 33.28 12.63 1.48
C ILE A 163 32.11 13.50 1.03
N LEU A 164 30.90 13.14 1.46
CA LEU A 164 29.67 13.89 1.18
C LEU A 164 29.31 14.86 2.29
N LEU A 165 29.54 14.46 3.55
CA LEU A 165 29.17 15.24 4.72
C LEU A 165 29.99 14.78 5.93
N ASP A 166 30.52 15.70 6.72
CA ASP A 166 31.30 15.41 7.94
C ASP A 166 30.93 16.32 9.14
N ASN A 167 30.01 17.27 8.94
CA ASN A 167 29.59 18.22 9.97
C ASN A 167 28.15 18.70 9.77
N PHE A 168 27.60 19.32 10.81
CA PHE A 168 26.34 20.05 10.79
C PHE A 168 26.55 21.43 11.41
N PHE A 169 26.32 22.50 10.63
CA PHE A 169 26.64 23.88 11.03
C PHE A 169 28.09 24.07 11.54
N GLY A 170 29.05 23.34 10.97
CA GLY A 170 30.46 23.40 11.37
C GLY A 170 30.80 22.57 12.61
N GLN A 171 29.82 21.93 13.24
CA GLN A 171 30.02 21.05 14.40
C GLN A 171 30.04 19.59 13.95
N GLN A 172 31.01 18.81 14.46
CA GLN A 172 31.12 17.38 14.15
C GLN A 172 29.94 16.59 14.70
N PHE A 173 29.51 15.57 13.96
CA PHE A 173 28.55 14.58 14.45
C PHE A 173 29.11 13.79 15.65
N ASN A 174 28.25 13.03 16.33
CA ASN A 174 28.65 12.14 17.44
C ASN A 174 29.33 10.89 16.86
N SER A 175 28.51 9.87 16.57
CA SER A 175 28.91 8.64 15.91
C SER A 175 27.80 8.25 14.94
N LEU A 176 28.04 8.44 13.64
CA LEU A 176 27.08 8.02 12.64
C LEU A 176 26.97 6.49 12.67
N ASN A 177 25.75 5.97 12.73
CA ASN A 177 25.50 4.54 12.88
C ASN A 177 25.00 3.89 11.60
N ASP A 178 23.84 4.31 11.07
CA ASP A 178 23.26 3.74 9.87
C ASP A 178 22.73 4.81 8.90
N ILE A 179 22.54 4.42 7.63
CA ILE A 179 22.13 5.30 6.55
C ILE A 179 21.21 4.61 5.54
N LYS A 180 20.24 5.34 5.00
CA LYS A 180 19.35 4.86 3.94
C LYS A 180 19.11 5.91 2.86
N VAL A 181 19.09 5.45 1.61
CA VAL A 181 18.64 6.24 0.47
C VAL A 181 17.11 6.16 0.38
N HIS A 182 16.43 7.29 0.55
CA HIS A 182 14.99 7.40 0.35
C HIS A 182 14.65 7.39 -1.17
N PRO A 183 13.47 6.92 -1.60
CA PRO A 183 13.07 6.96 -3.02
C PRO A 183 13.17 8.34 -3.68
N SER A 184 13.05 9.44 -2.91
CA SER A 184 13.29 10.82 -3.39
C SER A 184 14.75 11.10 -3.84
N GLY A 185 15.70 10.25 -3.46
CA GLY A 185 17.14 10.46 -3.63
C GLY A 185 17.87 11.14 -2.46
N LYS A 186 17.14 11.65 -1.45
CA LYS A 186 17.71 12.14 -0.18
C LYS A 186 18.26 11.01 0.69
N LEU A 187 19.21 11.33 1.55
CA LEU A 187 19.88 10.40 2.44
C LEU A 187 19.41 10.62 3.88
N PHE A 188 19.00 9.57 4.56
CA PHE A 188 18.57 9.62 5.96
C PHE A 188 19.53 8.81 6.81
N PHE A 189 19.99 9.36 7.92
CA PHE A 189 21.04 8.74 8.73
C PHE A 189 20.84 9.00 10.22
N THR A 190 21.34 8.07 11.02
CA THR A 190 21.25 8.11 12.48
C THR A 190 22.56 8.59 13.09
N ASN A 191 22.46 9.46 14.09
CA ASN A 191 23.59 9.98 14.83
C ASN A 191 23.36 9.73 16.32
N SER A 192 24.22 8.92 16.92
CA SER A 192 24.12 8.52 18.32
C SER A 192 25.47 8.58 19.03
N ASP A 193 25.46 8.69 20.34
CA ASP A 193 26.62 8.83 21.22
C ASP A 193 27.36 7.51 21.53
N PHE A 194 27.60 6.68 20.51
CA PHE A 194 28.31 5.41 20.69
C PHE A 194 29.80 5.58 21.02
N HIS A 195 30.38 6.76 20.80
CA HIS A 195 31.76 7.10 21.13
C HIS A 195 31.85 8.33 22.06
N LEU A 196 33.07 8.68 22.45
CA LEU A 196 33.35 9.71 23.46
C LEU A 196 33.08 11.13 22.94
N ASN A 197 32.65 12.02 23.85
CA ASN A 197 32.44 13.46 23.65
C ASN A 197 31.35 13.82 22.62
N PRO A 198 30.09 13.36 22.81
CA PRO A 198 28.99 13.76 21.95
C PRO A 198 28.76 15.28 22.01
N LEU A 199 28.41 15.83 20.86
CA LEU A 199 28.17 17.24 20.62
C LEU A 199 26.70 17.57 20.30
N PHE A 200 25.93 16.54 19.97
CA PHE A 200 24.50 16.61 19.69
C PHE A 200 23.70 15.63 20.56
N SER A 201 22.41 15.89 20.71
CA SER A 201 21.47 14.85 21.13
C SER A 201 21.39 13.73 20.08
N ASN A 202 20.97 12.53 20.50
CA ASN A 202 20.81 11.40 19.60
C ASN A 202 19.57 11.61 18.72
N GLN A 203 19.79 11.67 17.41
CA GLN A 203 18.84 12.23 16.45
C GLN A 203 18.99 11.59 15.08
N VAL A 204 17.92 11.70 14.28
CA VAL A 204 17.90 11.27 12.89
C VAL A 204 17.88 12.48 11.97
N TYR A 205 18.72 12.42 10.93
CA TYR A 205 18.97 13.52 10.01
C TYR A 205 18.60 13.14 8.59
N CYS A 206 18.32 14.16 7.77
CA CYS A 206 18.14 14.06 6.33
C CYS A 206 19.12 15.00 5.63
N LEU A 207 19.93 14.47 4.72
CA LEU A 207 20.77 15.21 3.78
C LEU A 207 20.12 15.18 2.39
N ASP A 208 19.95 16.36 1.80
CA ASP A 208 19.69 16.51 0.38
C ASP A 208 21.02 16.68 -0.38
N PRO A 209 21.50 15.65 -1.09
CA PRO A 209 22.79 15.70 -1.77
C PRO A 209 22.81 16.69 -2.95
N LYS A 210 21.65 17.17 -3.43
CA LYS A 210 21.60 18.16 -4.52
C LYS A 210 21.83 19.58 -4.02
N THR A 211 21.33 19.89 -2.84
CA THR A 211 21.39 21.25 -2.27
C THR A 211 22.42 21.37 -1.15
N GLY A 212 22.89 20.25 -0.60
CA GLY A 212 23.72 20.20 0.60
C GLY A 212 22.94 20.46 1.90
N SER A 213 21.61 20.62 1.82
CA SER A 213 20.79 20.91 2.99
C SER A 213 20.73 19.71 3.92
N VAL A 214 21.01 19.95 5.20
CA VAL A 214 20.87 18.95 6.28
C VAL A 214 19.80 19.43 7.26
N GLN A 215 18.91 18.54 7.68
CA GLN A 215 17.88 18.84 8.68
C GLN A 215 17.69 17.67 9.64
N VAL A 216 17.33 17.97 10.89
CA VAL A 216 16.85 16.97 11.85
C VAL A 216 15.42 16.59 11.48
N VAL A 217 15.14 15.29 11.42
CA VAL A 217 13.81 14.76 11.04
C VAL A 217 13.13 13.99 12.16
N ALA A 218 13.87 13.53 13.16
CA ALA A 218 13.31 12.97 14.39
C ALA A 218 14.30 13.10 15.57
N THR A 219 13.74 13.21 16.77
CA THR A 219 14.41 13.48 18.05
C THR A 219 13.94 12.51 19.13
N ASP A 220 14.41 12.72 20.37
CA ASP A 220 13.93 12.02 21.57
C ASP A 220 14.22 10.51 21.58
N PHE A 221 15.36 10.15 20.98
CA PHE A 221 15.93 8.82 21.05
C PHE A 221 16.97 8.75 22.17
N ASP A 222 16.99 7.63 22.89
CA ASP A 222 18.08 7.32 23.79
C ASP A 222 19.33 6.92 23.01
N LYS A 223 19.21 6.02 22.02
CA LYS A 223 20.25 5.61 21.05
C LYS A 223 19.62 5.08 19.76
N CYS A 224 19.31 5.98 18.82
CA CYS A 224 18.86 5.60 17.48
C CYS A 224 19.95 4.81 16.74
N ASN A 225 19.55 3.81 15.95
CA ASN A 225 20.49 2.85 15.34
C ASN A 225 20.14 2.60 13.87
N GLY A 226 19.49 1.50 13.53
CA GLY A 226 19.11 1.13 12.17
C GLY A 226 17.96 1.98 11.63
N ILE A 227 17.97 2.22 10.31
CA ILE A 227 16.92 2.95 9.60
C ILE A 227 16.52 2.24 8.30
N ALA A 228 15.22 2.14 8.05
CA ALA A 228 14.70 1.59 6.80
C ALA A 228 13.40 2.25 6.37
N PHE A 229 13.03 2.09 5.09
CA PHE A 229 11.80 2.63 4.53
C PHE A 229 11.01 1.55 3.81
N THR A 230 9.69 1.74 3.73
CA THR A 230 8.87 1.04 2.73
C THR A 230 9.32 1.41 1.31
N ALA A 231 8.99 0.56 0.33
CA ALA A 231 9.43 0.74 -1.06
C ALA A 231 8.96 2.08 -1.69
N ASP A 232 7.79 2.57 -1.25
CA ASP A 232 7.22 3.85 -1.65
C ASP A 232 7.77 5.05 -0.85
N GLY A 233 8.54 4.81 0.21
CA GLY A 233 9.13 5.84 1.06
C GLY A 233 8.16 6.47 2.08
N ASN A 234 6.90 6.06 2.11
CA ASN A 234 5.88 6.71 2.93
C ASN A 234 6.01 6.41 4.42
N ILE A 235 6.70 5.33 4.78
CA ILE A 235 6.87 4.89 6.16
C ILE A 235 8.34 4.61 6.44
N ALA A 236 8.85 5.17 7.54
CA ALA A 236 10.19 4.94 8.06
C ALA A 236 10.14 4.05 9.30
N TYR A 237 11.17 3.21 9.47
CA TYR A 237 11.44 2.43 10.68
C TYR A 237 12.76 2.89 11.27
N ILE A 238 12.79 3.10 12.58
CA ILE A 238 14.01 3.41 13.31
C ILE A 238 14.11 2.46 14.50
N SER A 239 15.24 1.77 14.66
CA SER A 239 15.52 1.02 15.88
C SER A 239 16.14 1.92 16.94
N GLU A 240 15.73 1.64 18.17
CA GLU A 240 16.19 2.28 19.40
C GLU A 240 16.90 1.24 20.25
N THR A 241 18.12 1.56 20.65
CA THR A 241 19.06 0.64 21.32
C THR A 241 19.55 1.17 22.65
N GLY A 242 18.72 1.95 23.35
CA GLY A 242 19.06 2.58 24.64
C GLY A 242 19.56 1.60 25.70
N ALA A 243 19.11 0.33 25.66
CA ALA A 243 19.61 -0.71 26.54
C ALA A 243 21.10 -1.03 26.42
N LEU A 244 21.78 -0.56 25.35
CA LEU A 244 23.21 -0.69 25.18
C LEU A 244 23.96 0.44 25.91
N GLY A 245 24.37 0.21 27.16
CA GLY A 245 25.13 1.18 27.96
C GLY A 245 26.64 1.16 27.75
N GLY A 246 27.16 0.33 26.84
CA GLY A 246 28.59 0.27 26.52
C GLY A 246 29.44 -0.13 27.73
N LEU A 247 30.41 0.72 28.12
CA LEU A 247 31.29 0.48 29.28
C LEU A 247 30.54 0.37 30.62
N LEU A 248 29.33 0.93 30.71
CA LEU A 248 28.49 0.88 31.91
C LEU A 248 27.65 -0.41 32.00
N GLY A 249 27.78 -1.30 31.01
CA GLY A 249 26.98 -2.51 30.90
C GLY A 249 25.60 -2.26 30.26
N ASN A 250 24.85 -3.32 30.04
CA ASN A 250 23.53 -3.24 29.41
C ASN A 250 22.44 -2.99 30.47
N ASN A 251 21.48 -2.12 30.16
CA ASN A 251 20.33 -1.84 31.03
C ASN A 251 19.02 -2.18 30.33
N GLN A 252 18.42 -3.31 30.70
CA GLN A 252 17.17 -3.79 30.08
C GLN A 252 15.93 -2.96 30.43
N THR A 253 16.03 -1.98 31.33
CA THR A 253 14.93 -1.02 31.57
C THR A 253 14.86 0.06 30.51
N GLU A 254 15.93 0.25 29.74
CA GLU A 254 15.99 1.23 28.65
C GLU A 254 15.46 0.63 27.34
N PRO A 255 15.15 1.46 26.33
CA PRO A 255 14.49 0.99 25.12
C PRO A 255 15.25 -0.07 24.31
N THR A 256 14.50 -1.08 23.87
CA THR A 256 14.87 -2.13 22.89
C THR A 256 13.79 -2.23 21.81
N THR A 257 13.40 -1.07 21.28
CA THR A 257 12.15 -0.90 20.54
C THR A 257 12.43 -0.49 19.09
N ILE A 258 11.53 -0.85 18.17
CA ILE A 258 11.50 -0.33 16.81
C ILE A 258 10.28 0.58 16.70
N TYR A 259 10.50 1.80 16.22
CA TYR A 259 9.47 2.79 15.98
C TYR A 259 9.16 2.90 14.49
N THR A 260 7.92 3.28 14.19
CA THR A 260 7.45 3.60 12.84
C THR A 260 7.03 5.06 12.76
N PHE A 261 7.27 5.69 11.62
CA PHE A 261 6.94 7.09 11.35
C PHE A 261 6.32 7.21 9.95
N GLY A 262 5.29 8.04 9.83
CA GLY A 262 4.81 8.52 8.53
C GLY A 262 5.73 9.61 7.97
N MET A 263 5.84 9.65 6.64
CA MET A 263 6.67 10.63 5.94
C MET A 263 5.85 11.79 5.38
N ASP A 264 6.26 13.03 5.65
CA ASP A 264 5.74 14.19 4.94
C ASP A 264 6.43 14.33 3.57
N PRO A 265 5.71 14.22 2.44
CA PRO A 265 6.32 14.20 1.12
C PRO A 265 6.86 15.57 0.69
N CYS A 266 6.39 16.67 1.28
CA CYS A 266 6.84 18.02 0.94
C CYS A 266 8.08 18.38 1.77
N MET A 267 7.97 18.29 3.09
CA MET A 267 9.03 18.71 4.02
C MET A 267 10.10 17.65 4.22
N HIS A 268 9.83 16.39 3.86
CA HIS A 268 10.70 15.25 4.14
C HIS A 268 10.99 15.09 5.64
N MET A 269 9.96 15.25 6.46
CA MET A 269 9.99 15.13 7.92
C MET A 269 9.17 13.93 8.39
N PHE A 270 9.59 13.34 9.52
CA PHE A 270 8.86 12.26 10.15
C PHE A 270 7.71 12.79 11.02
N LYS A 271 6.59 12.05 10.99
CA LYS A 271 5.35 12.34 11.71
C LYS A 271 4.77 11.07 12.31
N ASN A 272 3.85 11.22 13.26
CA ASN A 272 3.02 10.14 13.78
C ASN A 272 3.83 8.92 14.28
N CYS A 273 4.79 9.17 15.19
CA CYS A 273 5.60 8.12 15.80
C CYS A 273 4.71 7.08 16.53
N CYS A 274 4.93 5.81 16.23
CA CYS A 274 4.27 4.69 16.89
C CYS A 274 5.27 3.56 17.19
N VAL A 275 5.04 2.81 18.26
CA VAL A 275 5.78 1.56 18.51
C VAL A 275 5.40 0.53 17.45
N PHE A 276 6.39 0.00 16.73
CA PHE A 276 6.21 -1.06 15.75
C PHE A 276 6.48 -2.45 16.34
N ALA A 277 7.62 -2.61 17.02
CA ALA A 277 8.01 -3.88 17.63
C ALA A 277 8.85 -3.65 18.88
N TYR A 278 8.76 -4.59 19.82
CA TYR A 278 9.64 -4.67 21.00
C TYR A 278 10.52 -5.91 20.86
N VAL A 279 11.81 -5.77 21.15
CA VAL A 279 12.79 -6.86 21.09
C VAL A 279 13.19 -7.28 22.49
N ALA A 280 12.89 -8.52 22.83
CA ALA A 280 13.23 -9.10 24.13
C ALA A 280 14.66 -9.70 24.16
N ALA A 281 15.20 -10.11 23.02
CA ALA A 281 16.51 -10.75 22.92
C ALA A 281 17.56 -9.75 22.42
N GLY A 282 18.32 -9.16 23.36
CA GLY A 282 19.33 -8.16 23.05
C GLY A 282 18.70 -6.82 22.63
N ILE A 283 19.19 -6.24 21.54
CA ILE A 283 18.75 -4.95 20.99
C ILE A 283 18.37 -5.11 19.51
N PRO A 284 17.41 -4.32 18.99
CA PRO A 284 17.19 -4.23 17.55
C PRO A 284 18.30 -3.37 16.93
N ASP A 285 19.23 -3.97 16.21
CA ASP A 285 20.32 -3.24 15.56
C ASP A 285 19.90 -2.80 14.14
N GLY A 286 20.54 -3.29 13.08
CA GLY A 286 20.21 -2.95 11.70
C GLY A 286 18.84 -3.45 11.26
N ILE A 287 18.12 -2.62 10.49
CA ILE A 287 16.78 -2.92 9.96
C ILE A 287 16.79 -2.93 8.43
N GLN A 288 16.03 -3.85 7.83
CA GLN A 288 15.76 -3.90 6.39
C GLN A 288 14.27 -4.13 6.14
N VAL A 289 13.77 -3.64 5.00
CA VAL A 289 12.38 -3.82 4.58
C VAL A 289 12.38 -4.37 3.16
N ASN A 290 11.61 -5.43 2.91
CA ASN A 290 11.45 -5.98 1.56
C ASN A 290 10.34 -5.27 0.78
N ILE A 291 10.20 -5.61 -0.51
CA ILE A 291 9.20 -4.98 -1.40
C ILE A 291 7.74 -5.27 -0.99
N GLN A 292 7.50 -6.33 -0.20
CA GLN A 292 6.20 -6.66 0.37
C GLN A 292 5.90 -5.91 1.68
N GLY A 293 6.86 -5.13 2.19
CA GLY A 293 6.72 -4.40 3.45
C GLY A 293 6.98 -5.25 4.70
N ASN A 294 7.60 -6.44 4.57
CA ASN A 294 8.06 -7.21 5.72
C ASN A 294 9.32 -6.56 6.28
N VAL A 295 9.39 -6.42 7.60
CA VAL A 295 10.50 -5.76 8.30
C VAL A 295 11.38 -6.83 8.94
N TYR A 296 12.68 -6.79 8.63
CA TYR A 296 13.72 -7.70 9.12
C TYR A 296 14.66 -6.90 9.99
N PHE A 297 15.00 -7.40 11.17
CA PHE A 297 15.90 -6.70 12.07
C PHE A 297 16.79 -7.67 12.83
N GLY A 298 18.06 -7.27 12.98
CA GLY A 298 19.03 -8.03 13.75
C GLY A 298 18.78 -7.88 15.24
N CYS A 299 18.69 -9.01 15.93
CA CYS A 299 18.52 -9.15 17.37
C CYS A 299 19.66 -9.99 17.93
N GLY A 300 19.73 -10.08 19.26
CA GLY A 300 20.74 -10.92 19.91
C GLY A 300 20.61 -12.41 19.59
N ASP A 301 19.40 -12.89 19.27
CA ASP A 301 19.10 -14.28 18.94
C ASP A 301 19.09 -14.59 17.43
N GLY A 302 19.44 -13.62 16.58
CA GLY A 302 19.48 -13.79 15.12
C GLY A 302 18.70 -12.70 14.39
N VAL A 303 17.95 -13.08 13.35
CA VAL A 303 17.11 -12.14 12.59
C VAL A 303 15.65 -12.42 12.87
N GLN A 304 14.93 -11.40 13.35
CA GLN A 304 13.48 -11.47 13.52
C GLN A 304 12.79 -10.81 12.33
N VAL A 305 11.65 -11.37 11.93
CA VAL A 305 10.83 -10.88 10.82
C VAL A 305 9.44 -10.54 11.33
N GLN A 306 9.05 -9.28 11.19
CA GLN A 306 7.74 -8.80 11.59
C GLN A 306 6.89 -8.45 10.36
N PHE A 307 5.75 -9.12 10.26
CA PHE A 307 4.71 -8.88 9.25
C PHE A 307 3.70 -7.91 9.84
N GLY A 308 3.71 -6.63 9.45
CA GLY A 308 2.97 -5.67 10.27
C GLY A 308 2.54 -4.35 9.67
N VAL A 309 3.20 -3.81 8.65
CA VAL A 309 2.91 -2.45 8.19
C VAL A 309 1.51 -2.33 7.61
N MET A 310 1.16 -3.25 6.70
CA MET A 310 -0.21 -3.34 6.18
C MET A 310 -1.21 -3.73 7.26
N LYS A 311 -0.82 -4.55 8.25
CA LYS A 311 -1.72 -4.97 9.35
C LYS A 311 -2.02 -3.82 10.32
N LEU A 312 -1.04 -2.96 10.61
CA LEU A 312 -1.19 -1.75 11.43
C LEU A 312 -2.05 -0.73 10.70
N LEU A 313 -1.78 -0.45 9.42
CA LEU A 313 -2.61 0.47 8.63
C LEU A 313 -4.05 -0.03 8.47
N GLN A 314 -4.24 -1.33 8.25
CA GLN A 314 -5.58 -1.93 8.29
C GLN A 314 -6.22 -1.76 9.67
N TYR A 315 -5.49 -2.02 10.77
CA TYR A 315 -6.02 -1.79 12.11
C TYR A 315 -6.42 -0.32 12.32
N GLU A 316 -5.64 0.62 11.81
CA GLU A 316 -5.92 2.06 11.86
C GLU A 316 -7.22 2.42 11.14
N VAL A 317 -7.52 1.84 9.98
CA VAL A 317 -8.82 2.01 9.31
C VAL A 317 -9.97 1.54 10.21
N PHE A 318 -9.83 0.37 10.83
CA PHE A 318 -10.89 -0.22 11.66
C PHE A 318 -11.07 0.56 12.97
N ARG A 319 -9.97 1.05 13.55
CA ARG A 319 -9.95 1.97 14.69
C ARG A 319 -10.59 3.32 14.35
N ALA A 320 -10.30 3.86 13.17
CA ALA A 320 -10.93 5.08 12.68
C ALA A 320 -12.45 4.89 12.53
N ILE A 321 -12.89 3.73 12.03
CA ILE A 321 -14.32 3.37 12.00
C ILE A 321 -14.89 3.36 13.42
N ASP A 322 -14.27 2.64 14.38
CA ASP A 322 -14.73 2.57 15.78
C ASP A 322 -14.90 3.96 16.41
N LYS A 323 -13.98 4.88 16.09
CA LYS A 323 -13.99 6.26 16.58
C LYS A 323 -14.83 7.22 15.74
N LYS A 324 -15.36 6.77 14.59
CA LYS A 324 -16.00 7.61 13.55
C LYS A 324 -15.11 8.78 13.11
N ASP A 325 -13.81 8.54 13.05
CA ASP A 325 -12.79 9.51 12.66
C ASP A 325 -12.77 9.64 11.13
N LEU A 326 -13.63 10.53 10.61
CA LEU A 326 -13.77 10.77 9.17
C LEU A 326 -12.53 11.43 8.56
N ASP A 327 -11.76 12.17 9.37
CA ASP A 327 -10.53 12.83 8.91
C ASP A 327 -9.46 11.79 8.59
N LEU A 328 -9.23 10.85 9.52
CA LEU A 328 -8.29 9.74 9.30
C LEU A 328 -8.75 8.83 8.15
N LEU A 329 -10.05 8.54 8.04
CA LEU A 329 -10.59 7.82 6.89
C LEU A 329 -10.42 8.61 5.58
N GLY A 330 -10.44 9.94 5.64
CA GLY A 330 -10.09 10.86 4.54
C GLY A 330 -8.64 10.74 4.11
N GLU A 331 -7.70 10.66 5.05
CA GLU A 331 -6.30 10.42 4.74
C GLU A 331 -6.10 9.09 4.02
N PHE A 332 -6.77 8.02 4.49
CA PHE A 332 -6.76 6.72 3.81
C PHE A 332 -7.40 6.78 2.43
N ARG A 333 -8.52 7.49 2.25
CA ARG A 333 -9.14 7.69 0.92
C ARG A 333 -8.15 8.31 -0.07
N ASP A 334 -7.44 9.35 0.35
CA ASP A 334 -6.62 10.14 -0.57
C ASP A 334 -5.22 9.57 -0.80
N ARG A 335 -4.64 8.89 0.21
CA ARG A 335 -3.24 8.40 0.15
C ARG A 335 -3.11 6.89 0.02
N ALA A 336 -4.10 6.12 0.47
CA ALA A 336 -3.99 4.67 0.57
C ALA A 336 -5.35 3.96 0.40
N PHE A 337 -6.07 4.33 -0.67
CA PHE A 337 -7.46 3.92 -0.93
C PHE A 337 -7.70 2.41 -0.82
N HIS A 338 -6.74 1.58 -1.22
CA HIS A 338 -6.84 0.13 -1.16
C HIS A 338 -7.16 -0.41 0.24
N PHE A 339 -6.70 0.24 1.31
CA PHE A 339 -7.03 -0.16 2.69
C PHE A 339 -8.50 0.02 3.05
N LEU A 340 -9.25 0.88 2.35
CA LEU A 340 -10.70 1.01 2.54
C LEU A 340 -11.49 -0.15 1.90
N LEU A 341 -10.84 -0.95 1.05
CA LEU A 341 -11.45 -2.07 0.33
C LEU A 341 -11.03 -3.45 0.87
N GLU A 342 -9.85 -3.53 1.44
CA GLU A 342 -9.26 -4.79 1.90
C GLU A 342 -9.87 -5.27 3.21
N ARG A 343 -9.92 -6.59 3.39
CA ARG A 343 -10.34 -7.21 4.65
C ARG A 343 -9.20 -7.13 5.67
N GLN A 344 -9.55 -6.95 6.94
CA GLN A 344 -8.64 -7.34 8.01
C GLN A 344 -8.34 -8.84 7.88
N VAL A 345 -7.14 -9.29 8.25
CA VAL A 345 -6.76 -10.72 8.17
C VAL A 345 -7.82 -11.61 8.84
N GLY A 346 -8.51 -12.44 8.05
CA GLY A 346 -9.60 -13.32 8.52
C GLY A 346 -10.93 -12.64 8.85
N GLY A 347 -11.03 -11.32 8.65
CA GLY A 347 -12.16 -10.47 9.03
C GLY A 347 -12.99 -9.94 7.85
N GLN A 348 -13.86 -8.99 8.17
CA GLN A 348 -14.74 -8.31 7.21
C GLN A 348 -14.01 -7.14 6.54
N THR A 349 -14.65 -6.55 5.53
CA THR A 349 -14.16 -5.29 4.94
C THR A 349 -14.58 -4.10 5.81
N PRO A 350 -13.88 -2.95 5.72
CA PRO A 350 -14.21 -1.72 6.45
C PRO A 350 -15.69 -1.33 6.35
N MET A 351 -16.27 -1.41 5.14
CA MET A 351 -17.66 -1.08 4.89
C MET A 351 -18.63 -2.02 5.62
N VAL A 352 -18.43 -3.34 5.48
CA VAL A 352 -19.28 -4.34 6.14
C VAL A 352 -19.14 -4.22 7.67
N TYR A 353 -17.92 -4.01 8.15
CA TYR A 353 -17.64 -3.83 9.58
C TYR A 353 -18.35 -2.60 10.16
N ALA A 354 -18.35 -1.46 9.45
CA ALA A 354 -19.11 -0.28 9.84
C ALA A 354 -20.62 -0.55 9.83
N MET A 355 -21.14 -1.23 8.80
CA MET A 355 -22.56 -1.61 8.72
C MET A 355 -23.00 -2.48 9.89
N GLN A 356 -22.17 -3.44 10.31
CA GLN A 356 -22.55 -4.36 11.38
C GLN A 356 -22.78 -3.68 12.73
N ARG A 357 -22.17 -2.52 12.97
CA ARG A 357 -22.30 -1.79 14.25
C ARG A 357 -23.59 -1.01 14.45
N GLY A 358 -24.44 -0.84 13.43
CA GLY A 358 -25.73 -0.17 13.63
C GLY A 358 -25.89 1.17 12.92
N LEU A 359 -27.08 1.73 13.11
CA LEU A 359 -27.44 3.10 12.69
C LEU A 359 -26.44 4.18 13.12
N PRO A 360 -25.78 4.11 14.31
CA PRO A 360 -24.81 5.13 14.69
C PRO A 360 -23.61 5.28 13.75
N TYR A 361 -23.36 4.29 12.89
CA TYR A 361 -22.24 4.26 11.94
C TYR A 361 -22.70 4.55 10.49
N GLN A 362 -23.95 4.94 10.28
CA GLN A 362 -24.49 5.22 8.95
C GLN A 362 -23.70 6.30 8.20
N GLU A 363 -23.23 7.33 8.91
CA GLU A 363 -22.36 8.38 8.34
C GLU A 363 -21.02 7.82 7.86
N VAL A 364 -20.40 6.91 8.63
CA VAL A 364 -19.16 6.24 8.23
C VAL A 364 -19.39 5.36 6.99
N VAL A 365 -20.52 4.66 6.92
CA VAL A 365 -20.88 3.85 5.73
C VAL A 365 -21.07 4.76 4.51
N LEU A 366 -21.78 5.88 4.65
CA LEU A 366 -21.96 6.89 3.61
C LEU A 366 -20.61 7.44 3.13
N PHE A 367 -19.71 7.75 4.07
CA PHE A 367 -18.35 8.18 3.76
C PHE A 367 -17.61 7.13 2.94
N LEU A 368 -17.62 5.86 3.36
CA LEU A 368 -16.91 4.78 2.67
C LEU A 368 -17.45 4.54 1.25
N VAL A 369 -18.77 4.60 1.04
CA VAL A 369 -19.37 4.53 -0.31
C VAL A 369 -18.98 5.75 -1.13
N GLY A 370 -19.03 6.94 -0.53
CA GLY A 370 -18.63 8.19 -1.16
C GLY A 370 -17.17 8.17 -1.59
N ALA A 371 -16.28 7.60 -0.77
CA ALA A 371 -14.86 7.41 -1.10
C ALA A 371 -14.67 6.52 -2.33
N ILE A 372 -15.40 5.41 -2.43
CA ILE A 372 -15.37 4.53 -3.61
C ILE A 372 -15.88 5.27 -4.85
N SER A 373 -17.04 5.93 -4.73
CA SER A 373 -17.63 6.71 -5.83
C SER A 373 -16.71 7.82 -6.33
N GLN A 374 -16.11 8.58 -5.41
CA GLN A 374 -15.16 9.66 -5.72
C GLN A 374 -13.89 9.12 -6.38
N TRP A 375 -13.36 8.00 -5.91
CA TRP A 375 -12.20 7.36 -6.54
C TRP A 375 -12.50 6.95 -7.98
N ILE A 376 -13.66 6.33 -8.24
CA ILE A 376 -14.06 5.92 -9.60
C ILE A 376 -14.24 7.14 -10.51
N ASN A 377 -14.89 8.21 -10.02
CA ASN A 377 -15.11 9.43 -10.81
C ASN A 377 -13.81 10.16 -11.21
N ARG A 378 -12.67 9.84 -10.59
CA ARG A 378 -11.35 10.39 -10.93
C ARG A 378 -10.59 9.55 -11.97
N LEU A 379 -11.11 8.37 -12.35
CA LEU A 379 -10.50 7.50 -13.35
C LEU A 379 -10.87 7.96 -14.76
N ASN A 380 -9.90 7.88 -15.68
CA ASN A 380 -10.14 8.05 -17.11
C ASN A 380 -10.38 6.68 -17.78
N ASP A 381 -10.91 6.66 -19.00
CA ASP A 381 -11.18 5.43 -19.77
C ASP A 381 -9.95 4.51 -19.87
N SER A 382 -8.74 5.08 -20.05
CA SER A 382 -7.50 4.31 -20.10
C SER A 382 -7.16 3.62 -18.78
N ASP A 383 -7.59 4.18 -17.64
CA ASP A 383 -7.30 3.64 -16.31
C ASP A 383 -8.04 2.33 -16.04
N PHE A 384 -9.25 2.16 -16.61
CA PHE A 384 -10.05 0.93 -16.46
C PHE A 384 -9.38 -0.32 -17.05
N SER A 385 -8.37 -0.13 -17.91
CA SER A 385 -7.60 -1.23 -18.50
C SER A 385 -6.32 -1.57 -17.72
N ARG A 386 -5.92 -0.74 -16.74
CA ARG A 386 -4.67 -0.95 -15.98
C ARG A 386 -4.83 -2.13 -14.99
N PRO A 387 -3.85 -3.05 -14.89
CA PRO A 387 -3.95 -4.23 -14.04
C PRO A 387 -4.28 -3.92 -12.56
N GLU A 388 -3.63 -2.92 -11.97
CA GLU A 388 -3.88 -2.49 -10.59
C GLU A 388 -5.27 -1.89 -10.40
N THR A 389 -5.73 -1.05 -11.33
CA THR A 389 -7.09 -0.49 -11.30
C THR A 389 -8.14 -1.59 -11.40
N VAL A 390 -7.95 -2.57 -12.29
CA VAL A 390 -8.85 -3.72 -12.44
C VAL A 390 -8.94 -4.52 -11.14
N LYS A 391 -7.81 -4.71 -10.43
CA LYS A 391 -7.78 -5.38 -9.12
C LYS A 391 -8.61 -4.60 -8.09
N LEU A 392 -8.42 -3.29 -7.99
CA LEU A 392 -9.17 -2.44 -7.06
C LEU A 392 -10.67 -2.37 -7.40
N LEU A 393 -11.03 -2.29 -8.68
CA LEU A 393 -12.43 -2.34 -9.12
C LEU A 393 -13.10 -3.66 -8.74
N LYS A 394 -12.40 -4.80 -8.86
CA LYS A 394 -12.92 -6.10 -8.40
C LYS A 394 -13.17 -6.11 -6.88
N LEU A 395 -12.26 -5.53 -6.09
CA LEU A 395 -12.42 -5.42 -4.64
C LEU A 395 -13.58 -4.49 -4.26
N ALA A 396 -13.71 -3.33 -4.92
CA ALA A 396 -14.80 -2.39 -4.71
C ALA A 396 -16.16 -3.03 -5.01
N ARG A 397 -16.28 -3.77 -6.12
CA ARG A 397 -17.50 -4.51 -6.46
C ARG A 397 -17.84 -5.57 -5.42
N ALA A 398 -16.86 -6.36 -4.99
CA ALA A 398 -17.09 -7.36 -3.94
C ALA A 398 -17.60 -6.69 -2.65
N ASN A 399 -16.98 -5.58 -2.24
CA ASN A 399 -17.41 -4.79 -1.08
C ASN A 399 -18.86 -4.31 -1.18
N LEU A 400 -19.21 -3.67 -2.31
CA LEU A 400 -20.56 -3.14 -2.55
C LEU A 400 -21.60 -4.26 -2.56
N LYS A 401 -21.28 -5.43 -3.13
CA LYS A 401 -22.18 -6.59 -3.11
C LYS A 401 -22.40 -7.11 -1.69
N PHE A 402 -21.33 -7.29 -0.90
CA PHE A 402 -21.48 -7.69 0.50
C PHE A 402 -22.25 -6.66 1.34
N ALA A 403 -22.06 -5.36 1.06
CA ALA A 403 -22.79 -4.29 1.73
C ALA A 403 -24.29 -4.31 1.37
N ILE A 404 -24.64 -4.57 0.11
CA ILE A 404 -26.04 -4.77 -0.30
C ILE A 404 -26.65 -5.95 0.46
N ASP A 405 -25.96 -7.09 0.52
CA ASP A 405 -26.43 -8.29 1.22
C ASP A 405 -26.66 -8.03 2.72
N GLU A 406 -25.71 -7.34 3.37
CA GLU A 406 -25.79 -6.95 4.77
C GLU A 406 -26.92 -5.92 5.01
N GLY A 407 -27.10 -4.96 4.09
CA GLY A 407 -28.16 -3.95 4.16
C GLY A 407 -29.55 -4.56 4.05
N LEU A 408 -29.74 -5.50 3.12
CA LEU A 408 -30.98 -6.25 2.94
C LEU A 408 -31.33 -7.07 4.18
N SER A 409 -30.37 -7.81 4.74
CA SER A 409 -30.61 -8.65 5.92
C SER A 409 -31.02 -7.86 7.16
N LYS A 410 -30.61 -6.59 7.26
CA LYS A 410 -30.90 -5.70 8.41
C LYS A 410 -31.97 -4.63 8.11
N LEU A 411 -32.72 -4.75 7.01
CA LEU A 411 -33.75 -3.78 6.58
C LEU A 411 -33.24 -2.32 6.47
N ARG A 412 -31.95 -2.13 6.12
CA ARG A 412 -31.34 -0.81 5.93
C ARG A 412 -31.35 -0.42 4.45
N THR A 413 -32.52 -0.04 3.97
CA THR A 413 -32.79 0.12 2.53
C THR A 413 -32.28 1.43 1.92
N GLY A 414 -32.19 2.49 2.72
CA GLY A 414 -31.84 3.83 2.24
C GLY A 414 -30.45 3.99 1.62
N LEU A 415 -29.54 3.02 1.79
CA LEU A 415 -28.20 3.03 1.21
C LEU A 415 -28.07 2.17 -0.06
N ILE A 416 -29.08 1.33 -0.37
CA ILE A 416 -28.99 0.35 -1.46
C ILE A 416 -28.88 1.05 -2.81
N ALA A 417 -29.62 2.13 -3.02
CA ALA A 417 -29.51 2.94 -4.23
C ALA A 417 -28.09 3.48 -4.44
N SER A 418 -27.45 3.99 -3.38
CA SER A 418 -26.05 4.48 -3.45
C SER A 418 -25.05 3.35 -3.74
N PHE A 419 -25.26 2.16 -3.17
CA PHE A 419 -24.43 1.00 -3.48
C PHE A 419 -24.57 0.56 -4.95
N LEU A 420 -25.80 0.48 -5.45
CA LEU A 420 -26.10 0.09 -6.84
C LEU A 420 -25.52 1.10 -7.84
N GLN A 421 -25.68 2.40 -7.57
CA GLN A 421 -25.10 3.45 -8.40
C GLN A 421 -23.58 3.31 -8.47
N THR A 422 -22.92 3.14 -7.32
CA THR A 422 -21.46 2.98 -7.25
C THR A 422 -21.00 1.67 -7.91
N LEU A 423 -21.83 0.61 -7.85
CA LEU A 423 -21.57 -0.67 -8.49
C LEU A 423 -21.59 -0.55 -10.01
N VAL A 424 -22.54 0.20 -10.58
CA VAL A 424 -22.58 0.51 -12.02
C VAL A 424 -21.33 1.26 -12.44
N MET A 425 -20.91 2.27 -11.66
CA MET A 425 -19.69 3.03 -11.93
C MET A 425 -18.44 2.13 -11.95
N CYS A 426 -18.38 1.08 -11.13
CA CYS A 426 -17.25 0.14 -11.11
C CYS A 426 -17.05 -0.69 -12.39
N GLU A 427 -18.07 -0.82 -13.24
CA GLU A 427 -17.98 -1.52 -14.53
C GLU A 427 -17.56 -0.57 -15.68
N GLY A 428 -17.59 0.73 -15.41
CA GLY A 428 -17.33 1.78 -16.40
C GLY A 428 -18.39 1.84 -17.49
N ASP A 429 -18.11 2.64 -18.52
CA ASP A 429 -19.01 2.86 -19.66
C ASP A 429 -19.28 1.58 -20.48
N ARG A 430 -18.41 0.58 -20.39
CA ARG A 430 -18.45 -0.63 -21.21
C ARG A 430 -19.78 -1.36 -21.07
N TRP A 431 -20.25 -1.58 -19.84
CA TRP A 431 -21.49 -2.30 -19.62
C TRP A 431 -22.69 -1.57 -20.26
N ILE A 432 -22.77 -0.25 -20.11
CA ILE A 432 -23.84 0.57 -20.70
C ILE A 432 -23.78 0.49 -22.23
N ARG A 433 -22.59 0.60 -22.84
CA ARG A 433 -22.41 0.50 -24.30
C ARG A 433 -22.79 -0.89 -24.83
N ASP A 434 -22.44 -1.95 -24.10
CA ASP A 434 -22.83 -3.33 -24.45
C ASP A 434 -24.36 -3.50 -24.37
N GLN A 435 -25.01 -2.91 -23.36
CA GLN A 435 -26.48 -2.93 -23.25
C GLN A 435 -27.16 -2.08 -24.33
N ILE A 436 -26.65 -0.89 -24.66
CA ILE A 436 -27.16 -0.08 -25.78
C ILE A 436 -27.10 -0.88 -27.08
N THR A 437 -25.99 -1.56 -27.34
CA THR A 437 -25.83 -2.41 -28.52
C THR A 437 -26.88 -3.53 -28.54
N THR A 438 -27.04 -4.25 -27.43
CA THR A 438 -28.01 -5.35 -27.29
C THR A 438 -29.45 -4.87 -27.46
N LEU A 439 -29.81 -3.76 -26.81
CA LEU A 439 -31.15 -3.17 -26.84
C LEU A 439 -31.49 -2.57 -28.20
N SER A 440 -30.51 -2.13 -28.98
CA SER A 440 -30.76 -1.64 -30.34
C SER A 440 -31.39 -2.72 -31.23
N TYR A 441 -31.00 -3.98 -31.05
CA TYR A 441 -31.63 -5.11 -31.73
C TYR A 441 -33.06 -5.36 -31.24
N ALA A 442 -33.28 -5.29 -29.93
CA ALA A 442 -34.61 -5.46 -29.34
C ALA A 442 -35.59 -4.36 -29.80
N LEU A 443 -35.16 -3.09 -29.79
CA LEU A 443 -35.97 -1.96 -30.28
C LEU A 443 -36.26 -2.05 -31.78
N ARG A 444 -35.30 -2.51 -32.60
CA ARG A 444 -35.53 -2.76 -34.04
C ARG A 444 -36.59 -3.84 -34.27
N ALA A 445 -36.59 -4.90 -33.45
CA ALA A 445 -37.55 -6.00 -33.53
C ALA A 445 -38.96 -5.65 -32.98
N GLY A 446 -39.13 -4.50 -32.32
CA GLY A 446 -40.42 -4.04 -31.78
C GLY A 446 -41.00 -5.01 -30.76
N ALA A 447 -42.30 -5.32 -30.87
CA ALA A 447 -42.99 -6.23 -29.96
C ALA A 447 -42.33 -7.63 -29.83
N ALA A 448 -41.74 -8.14 -30.91
CA ALA A 448 -41.06 -9.44 -30.87
C ALA A 448 -39.74 -9.40 -30.08
N GLY A 449 -39.07 -8.24 -30.05
CA GLY A 449 -37.81 -8.04 -29.34
C GLY A 449 -37.97 -7.78 -27.85
N LYS A 450 -39.20 -7.44 -27.40
CA LYS A 450 -39.53 -7.12 -26.00
C LYS A 450 -38.51 -6.19 -25.33
N PRO A 451 -38.27 -4.99 -25.88
CA PRO A 451 -37.20 -4.11 -25.43
C PRO A 451 -37.28 -3.73 -23.95
N VAL A 452 -38.48 -3.62 -23.37
CA VAL A 452 -38.66 -3.25 -21.96
C VAL A 452 -38.31 -4.43 -21.06
N GLU A 453 -38.73 -5.65 -21.40
CA GLU A 453 -38.31 -6.87 -20.69
C GLU A 453 -36.80 -7.11 -20.81
N VAL A 454 -36.19 -6.88 -21.98
CA VAL A 454 -34.75 -7.02 -22.19
C VAL A 454 -33.96 -6.02 -21.34
N ALA A 455 -34.38 -4.74 -21.31
CA ALA A 455 -33.74 -3.71 -20.50
C ALA A 455 -33.87 -4.02 -19.00
N GLY A 456 -35.07 -4.36 -18.54
CA GLY A 456 -35.32 -4.74 -17.15
C GLY A 456 -34.53 -5.98 -16.73
N ALA A 457 -34.42 -6.98 -17.61
CA ALA A 457 -33.62 -8.17 -17.36
C ALA A 457 -32.11 -7.86 -17.34
N ALA A 458 -31.62 -6.92 -18.15
CA ALA A 458 -30.23 -6.47 -18.10
C ALA A 458 -29.89 -5.81 -16.76
N VAL A 459 -30.72 -4.86 -16.31
CA VAL A 459 -30.60 -4.20 -15.00
C VAL A 459 -30.75 -5.21 -13.86
N GLY A 460 -31.69 -6.15 -13.96
CA GLY A 460 -31.91 -7.20 -12.96
C GLY A 460 -30.79 -8.25 -12.89
N ARG A 461 -30.10 -8.54 -14.01
CA ARG A 461 -28.88 -9.36 -14.01
C ARG A 461 -27.68 -8.63 -13.42
N PHE A 462 -27.67 -7.31 -13.55
CA PHE A 462 -26.64 -6.45 -12.98
C PHE A 462 -26.73 -6.39 -11.45
N CYS A 463 -27.96 -6.34 -10.93
CA CYS A 463 -28.26 -6.45 -9.52
C CYS A 463 -27.93 -7.87 -9.00
N THR A 464 -27.39 -7.98 -7.78
CA THR A 464 -26.94 -9.27 -7.20
C THR A 464 -28.06 -10.31 -7.15
N THR A 465 -27.69 -11.59 -7.07
CA THR A 465 -28.65 -12.69 -6.79
C THR A 465 -29.49 -12.41 -5.55
N SER A 466 -28.93 -11.71 -4.57
CA SER A 466 -29.56 -11.34 -3.31
C SER A 466 -30.72 -10.35 -3.44
N LEU A 467 -30.71 -9.47 -4.45
CA LEU A 467 -31.83 -8.57 -4.74
C LEU A 467 -33.02 -9.30 -5.40
N LYS A 468 -32.80 -10.51 -5.94
CA LYS A 468 -33.87 -11.32 -6.55
C LYS A 468 -34.78 -12.00 -5.53
N ASN A 469 -34.32 -12.11 -4.27
CA ASN A 469 -35.02 -12.82 -3.19
C ASN A 469 -35.43 -11.88 -2.04
N ALA A 470 -35.09 -10.59 -2.11
CA ALA A 470 -35.56 -9.62 -1.13
C ALA A 470 -37.01 -9.27 -1.48
N ASP A 471 -37.95 -9.61 -0.60
CA ASP A 471 -39.35 -9.20 -0.77
C ASP A 471 -39.42 -7.68 -0.95
N LEU A 472 -39.82 -7.28 -2.16
CA LEU A 472 -40.19 -5.94 -2.65
C LEU A 472 -39.82 -4.77 -1.73
N ILE A 473 -38.59 -4.26 -1.86
CA ILE A 473 -38.22 -2.96 -1.31
C ILE A 473 -38.49 -1.90 -2.38
N ALA A 474 -39.45 -1.01 -2.11
CA ALA A 474 -39.88 0.03 -3.05
C ALA A 474 -38.71 0.87 -3.63
N ASP A 475 -37.72 1.23 -2.81
CA ASP A 475 -36.55 2.01 -3.25
C ASP A 475 -35.70 1.29 -4.30
N VAL A 476 -35.57 -0.04 -4.19
CA VAL A 476 -34.81 -0.86 -5.14
C VAL A 476 -35.56 -0.99 -6.44
N GLU A 477 -36.87 -1.25 -6.38
CA GLU A 477 -37.72 -1.34 -7.55
C GLU A 477 -37.75 -0.03 -8.32
N ASP A 478 -37.83 1.11 -7.61
CA ASP A 478 -37.81 2.43 -8.23
C ASP A 478 -36.45 2.74 -8.89
N TYR A 479 -35.33 2.38 -8.25
CA TYR A 479 -34.01 2.49 -8.88
C TYR A 479 -33.90 1.63 -10.14
N MET A 480 -34.31 0.36 -10.07
CA MET A 480 -34.26 -0.56 -11.19
C MET A 480 -35.16 -0.10 -12.34
N ALA A 481 -36.33 0.43 -12.03
CA ALA A 481 -37.25 0.97 -13.02
C ALA A 481 -36.69 2.25 -13.67
N ASN A 482 -36.03 3.11 -12.90
CA ASN A 482 -35.35 4.28 -13.46
C ASN A 482 -34.20 3.88 -14.40
N ALA A 483 -33.32 2.99 -13.95
CA ALA A 483 -32.22 2.46 -14.76
C ALA A 483 -32.72 1.76 -16.05
N THR A 484 -33.86 1.07 -15.98
CA THR A 484 -34.51 0.45 -17.14
C THR A 484 -34.95 1.50 -18.16
N SER A 485 -35.59 2.56 -17.68
CA SER A 485 -36.05 3.67 -18.51
C SER A 485 -34.88 4.41 -19.16
N ASP A 486 -33.79 4.61 -18.40
CA ASP A 486 -32.58 5.26 -18.88
C ASP A 486 -31.90 4.47 -20.00
N LEU A 487 -31.76 3.15 -19.86
CA LEU A 487 -31.21 2.31 -20.93
C LEU A 487 -32.02 2.43 -22.22
N LEU A 488 -33.36 2.47 -22.12
CA LEU A 488 -34.24 2.60 -23.28
C LEU A 488 -34.07 3.97 -23.96
N MET A 489 -34.04 5.06 -23.18
CA MET A 489 -33.82 6.42 -23.70
C MET A 489 -32.45 6.56 -24.37
N MET A 490 -31.39 6.10 -23.71
CA MET A 490 -30.03 6.17 -24.24
C MET A 490 -29.87 5.32 -25.50
N THR A 491 -30.51 4.15 -25.55
CA THR A 491 -30.49 3.28 -26.74
C THR A 491 -31.25 3.91 -27.90
N ALA A 492 -32.47 4.37 -27.67
CA ALA A 492 -33.28 4.98 -28.73
C ALA A 492 -32.61 6.25 -29.28
N TRP A 493 -32.02 7.07 -28.41
CA TRP A 493 -31.22 8.22 -28.84
C TRP A 493 -29.98 7.79 -29.64
N SER A 494 -29.24 6.80 -29.17
CA SER A 494 -28.08 6.27 -29.90
C SER A 494 -28.45 5.73 -31.29
N MET A 495 -29.66 5.21 -31.48
CA MET A 495 -30.17 4.81 -32.79
C MET A 495 -30.51 6.03 -33.66
N ALA A 496 -31.08 7.09 -33.06
CA ALA A 496 -31.46 8.32 -33.77
C ALA A 496 -30.25 9.09 -34.32
N LEU A 497 -29.10 9.02 -33.63
CA LEU A 497 -27.85 9.64 -34.08
C LEU A 497 -27.36 9.15 -35.46
N ALA A 498 -27.84 8.00 -35.94
CA ALA A 498 -27.53 7.54 -37.29
C ALA A 498 -28.13 8.44 -38.39
N ASP A 499 -29.21 9.18 -38.07
CA ASP A 499 -29.98 10.01 -39.01
C ASP A 499 -29.93 11.51 -38.66
N ILE A 500 -29.16 11.91 -37.63
CA ILE A 500 -29.06 13.31 -37.16
C ILE A 500 -27.62 13.81 -37.35
N GLU A 501 -27.44 14.76 -38.25
CA GLU A 501 -26.16 15.46 -38.43
C GLU A 501 -25.84 16.32 -37.19
N GLU A 502 -24.60 16.28 -36.72
CA GLU A 502 -24.10 17.00 -35.52
C GLU A 502 -24.74 16.61 -34.17
N GLY A 503 -25.48 15.50 -34.11
CA GLY A 503 -26.04 15.00 -32.86
C GLY A 503 -24.97 14.43 -31.90
N ASN A 504 -25.05 14.81 -30.62
CA ASN A 504 -24.18 14.27 -29.57
C ASN A 504 -24.90 13.20 -28.72
N ALA A 505 -24.17 12.17 -28.27
CA ALA A 505 -24.70 11.15 -27.35
C ALA A 505 -25.10 11.72 -25.98
N ILE A 506 -26.03 11.04 -25.30
CA ILE A 506 -26.31 11.34 -23.88
C ILE A 506 -25.09 10.88 -23.07
N PRO A 507 -24.52 11.73 -22.20
CA PRO A 507 -23.35 11.35 -21.43
C PRO A 507 -23.62 10.13 -20.54
N LEU A 508 -22.76 9.11 -20.61
CA LEU A 508 -23.00 7.82 -19.94
C LEU A 508 -23.04 7.95 -18.41
N TYR A 509 -22.36 8.95 -17.85
CA TYR A 509 -22.38 9.25 -16.42
C TYR A 509 -23.70 9.85 -15.90
N TYR A 510 -24.70 10.08 -16.76
CA TYR A 510 -26.07 10.41 -16.35
C TYR A 510 -26.90 9.19 -15.97
N PHE A 511 -26.47 7.99 -16.37
CA PHE A 511 -27.22 6.76 -16.22
C PHE A 511 -27.62 6.47 -14.76
N ALA A 512 -28.90 6.14 -14.57
CA ALA A 512 -29.54 5.81 -13.30
C ALA A 512 -29.39 6.92 -12.23
N ARG A 513 -29.32 8.18 -12.65
CA ARG A 513 -29.21 9.36 -11.76
C ARG A 513 -30.41 10.29 -11.94
N ASP A 514 -31.40 10.11 -11.07
CA ASP A 514 -32.61 10.93 -11.02
C ASP A 514 -33.23 11.14 -12.42
N ASP A 515 -33.59 12.38 -12.76
CA ASP A 515 -34.18 12.76 -14.05
C ASP A 515 -33.12 13.17 -15.11
N ARG A 516 -31.81 12.96 -14.90
CA ARG A 516 -30.77 13.53 -15.78
C ARG A 516 -30.82 13.01 -17.22
N VAL A 517 -30.97 11.70 -17.39
CA VAL A 517 -31.10 11.10 -18.73
C VAL A 517 -32.38 11.60 -19.40
N TYR A 518 -33.48 11.66 -18.66
CA TYR A 518 -34.76 12.16 -19.19
C TYR A 518 -34.66 13.61 -19.66
N ASN A 519 -34.11 14.50 -18.83
CA ASN A 519 -33.96 15.92 -19.19
C ASN A 519 -33.07 16.10 -20.43
N ALA A 520 -31.92 15.41 -20.48
CA ALA A 520 -31.02 15.45 -21.63
C ALA A 520 -31.66 14.84 -22.89
N PHE A 521 -32.46 13.78 -22.73
CA PHE A 521 -33.18 13.16 -23.83
C PHE A 521 -34.23 14.12 -24.42
N VAL A 522 -35.02 14.79 -23.57
CA VAL A 522 -36.03 15.77 -24.02
C VAL A 522 -35.39 16.97 -24.69
N GLU A 523 -34.35 17.55 -24.09
CA GLU A 523 -33.59 18.66 -24.67
C GLU A 523 -33.10 18.31 -26.09
N LYS A 524 -32.50 17.13 -26.26
CA LYS A 524 -32.03 16.64 -27.55
C LYS A 524 -33.15 16.39 -28.57
N LEU A 525 -34.30 15.90 -28.12
CA LEU A 525 -35.47 15.75 -29.00
C LEU A 525 -36.00 17.10 -29.48
N ASP A 526 -35.94 18.13 -28.63
CA ASP A 526 -36.38 19.48 -28.97
C ASP A 526 -35.37 20.20 -29.87
N GLU A 527 -34.07 20.07 -29.61
CA GLU A 527 -32.98 20.61 -30.44
C GLU A 527 -33.02 20.06 -31.88
N HIS A 528 -33.33 18.78 -32.04
CA HIS A 528 -33.30 18.09 -33.33
C HIS A 528 -34.70 17.75 -33.88
N SER A 529 -35.73 18.52 -33.51
CA SER A 529 -37.13 18.19 -33.83
C SER A 529 -37.41 18.03 -35.33
N ASP A 530 -36.76 18.85 -36.16
CA ASP A 530 -36.96 18.80 -37.62
C ASP A 530 -36.29 17.58 -38.26
N ALA A 531 -35.07 17.24 -37.82
CA ALA A 531 -34.37 16.02 -38.24
C ALA A 531 -35.16 14.76 -37.83
N ILE A 532 -35.70 14.74 -36.61
CA ILE A 532 -36.53 13.63 -36.12
C ILE A 532 -37.81 13.50 -36.94
N ARG A 533 -38.46 14.61 -37.33
CA ARG A 533 -39.64 14.56 -38.21
C ARG A 533 -39.31 14.00 -39.59
N ALA A 534 -38.15 14.34 -40.15
CA ALA A 534 -37.69 13.87 -41.45
C ALA A 534 -37.12 12.43 -41.45
N MET A 535 -36.91 11.84 -40.28
CA MET A 535 -36.25 10.53 -40.13
C MET A 535 -36.99 9.41 -40.92
N PRO A 536 -36.25 8.57 -41.68
CA PRO A 536 -36.83 7.57 -42.56
C PRO A 536 -37.50 6.41 -41.81
N ASN A 537 -37.12 6.17 -40.56
CA ASN A 537 -37.66 5.07 -39.75
C ASN A 537 -38.90 5.51 -38.93
N PRO A 538 -40.14 5.20 -39.37
CA PRO A 538 -41.36 5.60 -38.65
C PRO A 538 -41.52 4.89 -37.30
N ARG A 539 -40.94 3.70 -37.11
CA ARG A 539 -40.95 3.00 -35.83
C ARG A 539 -40.10 3.75 -34.82
N LEU A 540 -38.86 4.11 -35.17
CA LEU A 540 -37.98 4.83 -34.25
C LEU A 540 -38.58 6.18 -33.83
N ARG A 541 -39.19 6.92 -34.76
CA ARG A 541 -39.94 8.15 -34.44
C ARG A 541 -41.03 7.92 -33.39
N ARG A 542 -41.86 6.87 -33.56
CA ARG A 542 -42.90 6.51 -32.58
C ARG A 542 -42.32 6.05 -31.24
N GLN A 543 -41.18 5.38 -31.24
CA GLN A 543 -40.48 4.96 -30.02
C GLN A 543 -39.93 6.16 -29.25
N LEU A 544 -39.32 7.14 -29.92
CA LEU A 544 -38.83 8.38 -29.30
C LEU A 544 -39.97 9.17 -28.67
N GLU A 545 -41.09 9.32 -29.36
CA GLU A 545 -42.28 10.02 -28.84
C GLU A 545 -42.93 9.27 -27.67
N ALA A 546 -42.98 7.94 -27.74
CA ALA A 546 -43.45 7.11 -26.63
C ALA A 546 -42.58 7.29 -25.38
N LEU A 547 -41.26 7.29 -25.53
CA LEU A 547 -40.32 7.54 -24.43
C LEU A 547 -40.52 8.93 -23.83
N ARG A 548 -40.68 9.97 -24.66
CA ARG A 548 -40.94 11.34 -24.21
C ARG A 548 -42.23 11.44 -23.39
N THR A 549 -43.32 10.95 -23.94
CA THR A 549 -44.68 11.15 -23.38
C THR A 549 -44.97 10.25 -22.19
N LYS A 550 -44.50 8.99 -22.20
CA LYS A 550 -44.81 8.02 -21.13
C LYS A 550 -43.95 8.23 -19.89
N LEU A 551 -42.76 8.82 -20.04
CA LEU A 551 -41.88 9.18 -18.93
C LEU A 551 -42.16 10.58 -18.34
N GLN A 552 -43.02 11.38 -19.00
CA GLN A 552 -43.36 12.74 -18.58
C GLN A 552 -44.09 12.78 -17.23
N GLY A 553 -43.67 13.73 -16.38
CA GLY A 553 -44.33 14.04 -15.10
C GLY A 553 -43.63 13.45 -13.89
N ARG A 554 -43.29 14.33 -12.93
CA ARG A 554 -42.61 13.99 -11.67
C ARG A 554 -43.48 13.22 -10.66
N ARG A 555 -44.79 13.16 -10.86
CA ARG A 555 -45.76 12.53 -9.92
C ARG A 555 -45.97 11.03 -10.14
N LEU A 556 -45.39 10.44 -11.18
CA LEU A 556 -45.50 9.01 -11.48
C LEU A 556 -44.28 8.28 -10.91
N SER A 557 -44.50 7.15 -10.23
CA SER A 557 -43.40 6.27 -9.80
C SER A 557 -42.64 5.72 -11.00
N ALA A 558 -41.36 5.41 -10.82
CA ALA A 558 -40.53 4.86 -11.89
C ALA A 558 -41.09 3.53 -12.39
N ARG A 559 -41.64 2.71 -11.49
CA ARG A 559 -42.33 1.46 -11.85
C ARG A 559 -43.50 1.66 -12.81
N LEU A 560 -44.40 2.61 -12.51
CA LEU A 560 -45.57 2.88 -13.36
C LEU A 560 -45.14 3.44 -14.73
N LYS A 561 -44.03 4.20 -14.78
CA LYS A 561 -43.44 4.66 -16.03
C LYS A 561 -42.95 3.49 -16.90
N VAL A 562 -42.28 2.50 -16.31
CA VAL A 562 -41.84 1.29 -17.03
C VAL A 562 -43.02 0.44 -17.51
N GLU A 563 -44.06 0.27 -16.70
CA GLU A 563 -45.29 -0.45 -17.11
C GLU A 563 -45.94 0.23 -18.33
N ARG A 564 -46.07 1.55 -18.29
CA ARG A 564 -46.58 2.34 -19.43
C ARG A 564 -45.71 2.24 -20.67
N LEU A 565 -44.39 2.15 -20.51
CA LEU A 565 -43.48 1.91 -21.63
C LEU A 565 -43.67 0.51 -22.20
N LYS A 566 -43.87 -0.50 -21.36
CA LYS A 566 -44.13 -1.88 -21.79
C LYS A 566 -45.37 -1.96 -22.67
N ASP A 567 -46.47 -1.36 -22.22
CA ASP A 567 -47.75 -1.34 -22.94
C ASP A 567 -47.66 -0.71 -24.34
N VAL A 568 -46.65 0.14 -24.57
CA VAL A 568 -46.53 0.91 -25.81
C VAL A 568 -45.41 0.38 -26.70
N LEU A 569 -44.22 0.12 -26.15
CA LEU A 569 -43.05 -0.35 -26.89
C LEU A 569 -43.15 -1.84 -27.26
N GLU A 570 -43.95 -2.61 -26.53
CA GLU A 570 -44.17 -4.05 -26.78
C GLU A 570 -45.54 -4.36 -27.38
N ALA A 571 -46.33 -3.33 -27.72
CA ALA A 571 -47.62 -3.49 -28.39
C ALA A 571 -47.47 -3.94 -29.85
N LYS A 572 -48.43 -4.76 -30.32
CA LYS A 572 -48.54 -5.12 -31.73
C LYS A 572 -48.69 -3.85 -32.59
N GLY A 573 -47.78 -3.68 -33.54
CA GLY A 573 -47.80 -2.54 -34.47
C GLY A 573 -46.86 -1.39 -34.12
N MET A 574 -46.15 -1.46 -32.99
CA MET A 574 -45.01 -0.57 -32.69
C MET A 574 -43.81 -0.85 -33.59
#